data_AF-Q7NXV4-F1
#
_entry.id   AF-Q7NXV4-F1
#
_cell.length_a   1.000
_cell.length_b   1.000
_cell.length_c   1.000
_cell.angle_alpha   90.00
_cell.angle_beta   90.00
_cell.angle_gamma   90.00
#
_symmetry.space_group_name_H-M   'P 1'
#
loop_
_entity.id
_entity.type
_entity.pdbx_description
1 polymer ?
#
loop_
_entity_poly.entity_id
_entity_poly.type
_entity_poly.pdbx_seq_one_letter_code
_entity_poly.pdbx_strand_id
1 'polypeptide(L)'
;MRRDAPPSPLGLFRAVSLLSCLALWLRQALPLAWLGQEGFSHLHLRLLLLLGPEAEPWMAQAAYGLGFAGFGWMLWRCAAAGEQTPRPAARAVLLAGQIALALLIDDKLLYLTAAELALLLSWRAACMTLGAQLALMALACAWQAQRLDESELVCNVSGSEVQAPPLERRRGQLWLDAALGGGFQLLTFGVGCLGAAERRRRERLEATHASLLAARQLLAAAAGNGERLRVARELHDGLGHHLSALNLQLELMLRRGAGEAEPPLREARQAARQLLAEVRSMVGAERSGRAAPLEAVLRRLCEGRRIAADIAPLAASDELAWRVFAAAREGLDAVGDRPVRLRLSGTDDGGAALSLDYLDGKDEAWTKVFREVGA
;
A
#
# COMPACT_ATOMS: atom_id res chain seq x y z
N MET A 1 10.99 -0.82 -21.24
CA MET A 1 12.28 -1.01 -20.53
C MET A 1 12.06 -0.69 -19.04
N ARG A 2 11.84 -1.71 -18.20
CA ARG A 2 11.82 -1.61 -16.72
C ARG A 2 13.09 -2.29 -16.21
N ARG A 3 14.25 -1.62 -16.22
CA ARG A 3 15.50 -2.20 -15.71
C ARG A 3 16.04 -1.57 -14.42
N ASP A 4 15.48 -0.44 -13.99
CA ASP A 4 16.04 0.33 -12.85
C ASP A 4 15.08 0.46 -11.65
N ALA A 5 14.11 -0.43 -11.49
CA ALA A 5 13.36 -0.49 -10.24
C ALA A 5 14.29 -1.10 -9.16
N PRO A 6 14.54 -0.40 -8.03
CA PRO A 6 15.36 -0.97 -6.96
C PRO A 6 14.77 -2.32 -6.53
N PRO A 7 15.61 -3.32 -6.19
CA PRO A 7 15.12 -4.62 -5.76
C PRO A 7 14.16 -4.43 -4.59
N SER A 8 13.02 -5.12 -4.65
CA SER A 8 12.07 -5.08 -3.54
C SER A 8 12.79 -5.44 -2.23
N PRO A 9 12.54 -4.73 -1.12
CA PRO A 9 13.29 -4.94 0.13
C PRO A 9 13.17 -6.38 0.64
N LEU A 10 12.02 -7.02 0.42
CA LEU A 10 11.82 -8.45 0.67
C LEU A 10 12.66 -9.35 -0.25
N GLY A 11 12.80 -9.00 -1.52
CA GLY A 11 13.62 -9.75 -2.47
C GLY A 11 15.11 -9.70 -2.10
N LEU A 12 15.60 -8.54 -1.66
CA LEU A 12 16.97 -8.38 -1.15
C LEU A 12 17.17 -9.19 0.15
N PHE A 13 16.23 -9.08 1.10
CA PHE A 13 16.26 -9.88 2.33
C PHE A 13 16.32 -11.39 2.04
N ARG A 14 15.51 -11.86 1.08
CA ARG A 14 15.50 -13.27 0.66
C ARG A 14 16.84 -13.71 0.07
N ALA A 15 17.42 -12.91 -0.82
CA ALA A 15 18.72 -13.22 -1.43
C ALA A 15 19.85 -13.28 -0.39
N VAL A 16 19.92 -12.27 0.49
CA VAL A 16 20.93 -12.22 1.56
C VAL A 16 20.77 -13.40 2.51
N SER A 17 19.54 -13.72 2.93
CA SER A 17 19.29 -14.83 3.85
C SER A 17 19.65 -16.19 3.26
N LEU A 18 19.38 -16.41 1.97
CA LEU A 18 19.78 -17.64 1.28
C LEU A 18 21.30 -17.74 1.13
N LEU A 19 22.00 -16.62 0.86
CA LEU A 19 23.46 -16.58 0.85
C LEU A 19 24.04 -16.87 2.24
N SER A 20 23.46 -16.31 3.30
CA SER A 20 23.85 -16.62 4.69
C SER A 20 23.62 -18.10 5.03
N CYS A 21 22.50 -18.68 4.59
CA CYS A 21 22.21 -20.10 4.75
C CYS A 21 23.26 -20.98 4.03
N LEU A 22 23.66 -20.60 2.80
CA LEU A 22 24.71 -21.29 2.05
C LEU A 22 26.06 -21.17 2.76
N ALA A 23 26.41 -19.99 3.27
CA ALA A 23 27.67 -19.78 4.00
C ALA A 23 27.72 -20.61 5.30
N LEU A 24 26.62 -20.70 6.05
CA LEU A 24 26.52 -21.54 7.24
C LEU A 24 26.65 -23.03 6.89
N TRP A 25 26.01 -23.47 5.80
CA TRP A 25 26.18 -24.83 5.31
C TRP A 25 27.64 -25.13 4.93
N LEU A 26 28.31 -24.25 4.18
CA LEU A 26 29.73 -24.41 3.81
C LEU A 26 30.63 -24.47 5.05
N ARG A 27 30.39 -23.61 6.05
CA ARG A 27 31.10 -23.62 7.33
C ARG A 27 30.97 -24.98 8.03
N GLN A 28 29.81 -25.61 7.94
CA GLN A 28 29.55 -26.93 8.54
C GLN A 28 30.12 -28.08 7.70
N ALA A 29 30.01 -28.01 6.38
CA ALA A 29 30.40 -29.08 5.45
C ALA A 29 31.92 -29.19 5.25
N LEU A 30 32.64 -28.06 5.20
CA LEU A 30 34.08 -28.04 4.91
C LEU A 30 34.93 -28.83 5.92
N PRO A 31 34.80 -28.64 7.25
CA PRO A 31 35.61 -29.41 8.19
C PRO A 31 35.19 -30.89 8.23
N LEU A 32 33.90 -31.21 8.04
CA LEU A 32 33.44 -32.60 7.91
C LEU A 32 34.03 -33.32 6.69
N ALA A 33 34.34 -32.60 5.61
CA ALA A 33 34.91 -33.16 4.39
C ALA A 33 36.46 -33.25 4.42
N TRP A 34 37.13 -32.32 5.12
CA TRP A 34 38.59 -32.18 5.09
C TRP A 34 39.32 -32.77 6.31
N LEU A 35 38.73 -32.70 7.51
CA LEU A 35 39.43 -33.03 8.77
C LEU A 35 39.03 -34.40 9.36
N GLY A 36 38.04 -35.08 8.77
CA GLY A 36 37.44 -36.27 9.41
C GLY A 36 36.70 -35.92 10.71
N GLN A 37 36.06 -36.92 11.33
CA GLN A 37 35.31 -36.74 12.58
C GLN A 37 36.21 -36.38 13.78
N GLU A 38 37.50 -36.71 13.71
CA GLU A 38 38.43 -36.62 14.86
C GLU A 38 38.79 -35.18 15.29
N GLY A 39 38.45 -34.18 14.47
CA GLY A 39 38.65 -32.76 14.81
C GLY A 39 37.45 -32.07 15.50
N PHE A 40 36.32 -32.75 15.72
CA PHE A 40 35.09 -32.11 16.21
C PHE A 40 34.90 -32.24 17.72
N SER A 41 35.73 -31.53 18.47
CA SER A 41 35.64 -31.41 19.93
C SER A 41 35.05 -30.08 20.38
N HIS A 42 33.98 -29.61 19.74
CA HIS A 42 33.30 -28.38 20.15
C HIS A 42 31.82 -28.65 20.40
N LEU A 43 31.56 -29.35 21.50
CA LEU A 43 30.28 -29.51 22.18
C LEU A 43 29.08 -29.85 21.25
N HIS A 44 29.04 -31.11 20.82
CA HIS A 44 27.83 -31.88 20.53
C HIS A 44 26.69 -31.14 19.79
N LEU A 45 26.84 -30.97 18.47
CA LEU A 45 25.70 -30.56 17.62
C LEU A 45 24.51 -31.50 17.85
N ARG A 46 23.32 -30.92 18.03
CA ARG A 46 22.11 -31.64 18.46
C ARG A 46 21.68 -32.71 17.46
N LEU A 47 21.85 -32.48 16.17
CA LEU A 47 21.57 -33.49 15.15
C LEU A 47 22.49 -34.72 15.29
N LEU A 48 23.78 -34.53 15.57
CA LEU A 48 24.72 -35.62 15.80
C LEU A 48 24.40 -36.39 17.10
N LEU A 49 24.00 -35.68 18.16
CA LEU A 49 23.51 -36.28 19.40
C LEU A 49 22.28 -37.19 19.20
N LEU A 50 21.47 -36.95 18.16
CA LEU A 50 20.30 -37.77 17.83
C LEU A 50 20.62 -38.92 16.89
N LEU A 51 21.55 -38.71 15.95
CA LEU A 51 22.05 -39.76 15.05
C LEU A 51 22.84 -40.84 15.79
N GLY A 52 23.46 -40.48 16.92
CA GLY A 52 24.26 -41.39 17.73
C GLY A 52 25.69 -41.58 17.20
N PRO A 53 26.57 -42.19 18.00
CA PRO A 53 27.99 -42.32 17.69
C PRO A 53 28.30 -43.30 16.54
N GLU A 54 27.37 -44.20 16.21
CA GLU A 54 27.54 -45.18 15.12
C GLU A 54 27.18 -44.64 13.73
N ALA A 55 26.77 -43.37 13.64
CA ALA A 55 26.38 -42.78 12.36
C ALA A 55 27.59 -42.52 11.46
N GLU A 56 27.52 -43.08 10.25
CA GLU A 56 28.54 -42.86 9.23
C GLU A 56 28.66 -41.35 8.86
N PRO A 57 29.88 -40.83 8.60
CA PRO A 57 30.10 -39.41 8.36
C PRO A 57 29.28 -38.84 7.19
N TRP A 58 29.06 -39.65 6.15
CA TRP A 58 28.27 -39.24 4.98
C TRP A 58 26.78 -39.08 5.32
N MET A 59 26.24 -39.87 6.26
CA MET A 59 24.84 -39.75 6.72
C MET A 59 24.63 -38.42 7.43
N ALA A 60 25.57 -38.03 8.29
CA ALA A 60 25.54 -36.72 8.95
C ALA A 60 25.59 -35.58 7.93
N GLN A 61 26.51 -35.64 6.95
CA GLN A 61 26.59 -34.63 5.89
C GLN A 61 25.30 -34.53 5.06
N ALA A 62 24.70 -35.67 4.71
CA ALA A 62 23.44 -35.70 3.98
C ALA A 62 22.28 -35.10 4.81
N ALA A 63 22.21 -35.42 6.11
CA ALA A 63 21.20 -34.89 7.01
C ALA A 63 21.34 -33.36 7.19
N TYR A 64 22.57 -32.85 7.37
CA TYR A 64 22.82 -31.41 7.37
C TYR A 64 22.43 -30.76 6.05
N GLY A 65 22.83 -31.34 4.91
CA GLY A 65 22.50 -30.82 3.57
C GLY A 65 21.00 -30.72 3.33
N LEU A 66 20.25 -31.79 3.62
CA LEU A 66 18.79 -31.80 3.52
C LEU A 66 18.14 -30.77 4.46
N GLY A 67 18.69 -30.66 5.66
CA GLY A 67 18.22 -29.71 6.65
C GLY A 67 18.42 -28.24 6.24
N PHE A 68 19.61 -27.85 5.77
CA PHE A 68 19.85 -26.51 5.25
C PHE A 68 19.02 -26.22 3.99
N ALA A 69 18.88 -27.20 3.09
CA ALA A 69 18.03 -27.06 1.91
C ALA A 69 16.55 -26.87 2.28
N GLY A 70 16.04 -27.64 3.25
CA GLY A 70 14.70 -27.51 3.80
C GLY A 70 14.47 -26.14 4.45
N PHE A 71 15.42 -25.67 5.25
CA PHE A 71 15.37 -24.35 5.88
C PHE A 71 15.31 -23.23 4.82
N GLY A 72 16.21 -23.29 3.85
CA GLY A 72 16.27 -22.32 2.75
C GLY A 72 15.00 -22.29 1.91
N TRP A 73 14.42 -23.47 1.63
CA TRP A 73 13.14 -23.57 0.92
C TRP A 73 11.98 -22.97 1.71
N MET A 74 11.88 -23.27 3.00
CA MET A 74 10.84 -22.70 3.87
C MET A 74 10.96 -21.19 3.98
N LEU A 75 12.18 -20.66 4.14
CA LEU A 75 12.48 -19.22 4.16
C LEU A 75 12.07 -18.55 2.85
N TRP A 76 12.45 -19.14 1.72
CA TRP A 76 12.08 -18.64 0.41
C TRP A 76 10.56 -18.60 0.23
N ARG A 77 9.85 -19.62 0.71
CA ARG A 77 8.39 -19.73 0.64
C ARG A 77 7.68 -18.74 1.59
N CYS A 78 8.21 -18.53 2.80
CA CYS A 78 7.70 -17.58 3.78
C CYS A 78 7.84 -16.12 3.33
N ALA A 79 8.97 -15.79 2.69
CA ALA A 79 9.26 -14.45 2.18
C ALA A 79 8.56 -14.11 0.85
N ALA A 80 7.76 -15.02 0.28
CA ALA A 80 7.05 -14.81 -0.98
C ALA A 80 5.98 -13.70 -0.87
N ALA A 81 5.92 -12.82 -1.88
CA ALA A 81 5.02 -11.68 -1.97
C ALA A 81 4.03 -11.81 -3.15
N GLY A 82 2.88 -11.12 -3.08
CA GLY A 82 1.86 -11.09 -4.13
C GLY A 82 0.95 -12.32 -4.11
N GLU A 83 0.56 -12.81 -5.29
CA GLU A 83 -0.32 -13.99 -5.43
C GLU A 83 0.26 -15.26 -4.81
N GLN A 84 1.59 -15.30 -4.62
CA GLN A 84 2.29 -16.44 -4.03
C GLN A 84 2.36 -16.37 -2.50
N THR A 85 1.84 -15.31 -1.85
CA THR A 85 1.91 -15.17 -0.40
C THR A 85 1.16 -16.32 0.29
N PRO A 86 1.82 -17.07 1.19
CA PRO A 86 1.18 -18.20 1.86
C PRO A 86 0.07 -17.71 2.80
N ARG A 87 -0.99 -18.53 2.94
CA ARG A 87 -2.04 -18.32 3.94
C ARG A 87 -1.43 -18.25 5.35
N PRO A 88 -2.06 -17.52 6.30
CA PRO A 88 -1.49 -17.31 7.63
C PRO A 88 -1.17 -18.61 8.38
N ALA A 89 -2.05 -19.63 8.30
CA ALA A 89 -1.80 -20.94 8.91
C ALA A 89 -0.58 -21.65 8.29
N ALA A 90 -0.47 -21.65 6.95
CA ALA A 90 0.68 -22.25 6.26
C ALA A 90 1.98 -21.51 6.60
N ARG A 91 1.93 -20.18 6.74
CA ARG A 91 3.09 -19.39 7.16
C ARG A 91 3.53 -19.72 8.58
N ALA A 92 2.59 -19.88 9.51
CA ALA A 92 2.90 -20.29 10.88
C ALA A 92 3.58 -21.66 10.93
N VAL A 93 3.11 -22.62 10.12
CA VAL A 93 3.73 -23.95 10.00
C VAL A 93 5.15 -23.86 9.43
N LEU A 94 5.36 -23.07 8.38
CA LEU A 94 6.68 -22.87 7.79
C LEU A 94 7.66 -22.23 8.79
N LEU A 95 7.24 -21.18 9.51
CA LEU A 95 8.05 -20.53 10.54
C LEU A 95 8.38 -21.49 11.70
N ALA A 96 7.40 -22.27 12.16
CA ALA A 96 7.62 -23.28 13.19
C ALA A 96 8.61 -24.37 12.71
N GLY A 97 8.47 -24.80 11.45
CA GLY A 97 9.41 -25.72 10.81
C GLY A 97 10.83 -25.14 10.73
N GLN A 98 10.97 -23.87 10.34
CA GLN A 98 12.26 -23.19 10.32
C GLN A 98 12.91 -23.12 11.71
N ILE A 99 12.14 -22.77 12.75
CA ILE A 99 12.65 -22.71 14.13
C ILE A 99 13.08 -24.10 14.60
N ALA A 100 12.27 -25.13 14.36
CA ALA A 100 12.62 -26.51 14.72
C ALA A 100 13.90 -26.98 14.03
N LEU A 101 14.02 -26.69 12.73
CA LEU A 101 15.17 -27.08 11.92
C LEU A 101 16.43 -26.30 12.30
N ALA A 102 16.31 -25.01 12.60
CA ALA A 102 17.39 -24.19 13.12
C ALA A 102 17.88 -24.68 14.49
N LEU A 103 16.96 -25.02 15.41
CA LEU A 103 17.33 -25.59 16.70
C LEU A 103 18.05 -26.93 16.58
N LEU A 104 17.75 -27.72 15.55
CA LEU A 104 18.31 -29.05 15.33
C LEU A 104 19.70 -29.00 14.68
N ILE A 105 19.87 -28.11 13.69
CA ILE A 105 21.03 -28.09 12.79
C ILE A 105 22.09 -27.10 13.24
N ASP A 106 21.73 -25.81 13.31
CA ASP A 106 22.66 -24.72 13.62
C ASP A 106 21.85 -23.56 14.20
N ASP A 107 22.15 -23.22 15.44
CA ASP A 107 21.47 -22.17 16.21
C ASP A 107 21.58 -20.78 15.57
N LYS A 108 22.61 -20.55 14.73
CA LYS A 108 22.81 -19.29 14.01
C LYS A 108 21.72 -19.04 12.97
N LEU A 109 21.03 -20.08 12.51
CA LEU A 109 19.86 -19.93 11.62
C LEU A 109 18.71 -19.19 12.32
N LEU A 110 18.65 -19.21 13.66
CA LEU A 110 17.64 -18.49 14.42
C LEU A 110 17.80 -16.96 14.37
N TYR A 111 18.98 -16.46 13.95
CA TYR A 111 19.18 -15.05 13.65
C TYR A 111 18.40 -14.62 12.41
N LEU A 112 18.32 -15.50 11.40
CA LEU A 112 17.56 -15.27 10.18
C LEU A 112 16.06 -15.30 10.48
N THR A 113 15.61 -16.29 11.25
CA THR A 113 14.20 -16.37 11.65
C THR A 113 13.80 -15.18 12.52
N ALA A 114 14.65 -14.73 13.45
CA ALA A 114 14.37 -13.55 14.28
C ALA A 114 14.10 -12.30 13.43
N ALA A 115 14.94 -12.02 12.43
CA ALA A 115 14.69 -10.92 11.49
C ALA A 115 13.40 -11.13 10.67
N GLU A 116 13.15 -12.35 10.23
CA GLU A 116 11.96 -12.72 9.45
C GLU A 116 10.65 -12.53 10.24
N LEU A 117 10.61 -12.92 11.53
CA LEU A 117 9.44 -12.74 12.40
C LEU A 117 9.01 -11.27 12.46
N ALA A 118 9.96 -10.35 12.59
CA ALA A 118 9.70 -8.91 12.63
C ALA A 118 9.16 -8.36 11.30
N LEU A 119 9.61 -8.91 10.17
CA LEU A 119 9.19 -8.49 8.84
C LEU A 119 7.79 -9.01 8.45
N LEU A 120 7.45 -10.21 8.92
CA LEU A 120 6.30 -10.97 8.40
C LEU A 120 5.08 -11.00 9.31
N LEU A 121 5.26 -10.83 10.63
CA LEU A 121 4.20 -10.91 11.62
C LEU A 121 3.78 -9.53 12.14
N SER A 122 2.63 -9.48 12.81
CA SER A 122 2.26 -8.31 13.60
C SER A 122 3.19 -8.19 14.82
N TRP A 123 3.38 -6.98 15.35
CA TRP A 123 4.28 -6.73 16.47
C TRP A 123 4.07 -7.71 17.64
N ARG A 124 2.81 -7.91 18.05
CA ARG A 124 2.46 -8.81 19.15
C ARG A 124 2.84 -10.26 18.84
N ALA A 125 2.46 -10.75 17.66
CA ALA A 125 2.77 -12.11 17.24
C ALA A 125 4.29 -12.31 17.12
N ALA A 126 5.00 -11.35 16.52
CA ALA A 126 6.45 -11.36 16.35
C ALA A 126 7.18 -11.45 17.70
N CYS A 127 6.82 -10.63 18.68
CA CYS A 127 7.38 -10.68 20.03
C CYS A 127 7.07 -12.00 20.75
N MET A 128 5.84 -12.51 20.63
CA MET A 128 5.46 -13.80 21.24
C MET A 128 6.26 -14.96 20.63
N THR A 129 6.40 -14.98 19.30
CA THR A 129 7.18 -16.01 18.61
C THR A 129 8.67 -15.91 18.91
N LEU A 130 9.21 -14.69 19.05
CA LEU A 130 10.61 -14.49 19.46
C LEU A 130 10.83 -14.98 20.90
N GLY A 131 9.91 -14.68 21.81
CA GLY A 131 9.95 -15.18 23.19
C GLY A 131 9.89 -16.71 23.23
N ALA A 132 9.01 -17.33 22.44
CA ALA A 132 8.94 -18.77 22.28
C ALA A 132 10.23 -19.36 21.69
N GLN A 133 10.82 -18.71 20.68
CA GLN A 133 12.08 -19.11 20.07
C GLN A 133 13.24 -19.09 21.09
N LEU A 134 13.35 -18.03 21.89
CA LEU A 134 14.37 -17.91 22.95
C LEU A 134 14.16 -18.97 24.06
N ALA A 135 12.91 -19.23 24.45
CA ALA A 135 12.58 -20.27 25.41
C ALA A 135 12.93 -21.67 24.89
N LEU A 136 12.59 -21.96 23.63
CA LEU A 136 12.95 -23.22 22.98
C LEU A 136 14.47 -23.38 22.86
N MET A 137 15.21 -22.30 22.57
CA MET A 137 16.67 -22.32 22.59
C MET A 137 17.19 -22.69 23.98
N ALA A 138 16.71 -22.03 25.03
CA ALA A 138 17.13 -22.30 26.41
C ALA A 138 16.83 -23.75 26.81
N LEU A 139 15.67 -24.28 26.42
CA LEU A 139 15.30 -25.68 26.64
C LEU A 139 16.23 -26.65 25.88
N ALA A 140 16.55 -26.34 24.63
CA ALA A 140 17.46 -27.16 23.83
C ALA A 140 18.90 -27.13 24.39
N CYS A 141 19.36 -25.98 24.90
CA CYS A 141 20.63 -25.86 25.62
C CYS A 141 20.62 -26.64 26.94
N ALA A 142 19.53 -26.57 27.71
CA ALA A 142 19.38 -27.34 28.95
C ALA A 142 19.42 -28.85 28.69
N TRP A 143 18.73 -29.31 27.64
CA TRP A 143 18.77 -30.72 27.20
C TRP A 143 20.19 -31.14 26.79
N GLN A 144 20.89 -30.30 26.03
CA GLN A 144 22.27 -30.57 25.59
C GLN A 144 23.25 -30.61 26.78
N ALA A 145 23.08 -29.75 27.77
CA ALA A 145 23.92 -29.71 28.97
C ALA A 145 23.81 -30.97 29.85
N GLN A 146 22.73 -31.74 29.72
CA GLN A 146 22.52 -33.03 30.40
C GLN A 146 23.23 -34.20 29.70
N ARG A 147 23.57 -34.05 28.41
CA ARG A 147 24.23 -35.08 27.60
C ARG A 147 25.75 -34.91 27.47
N LEU A 148 26.34 -34.00 28.24
CA LEU A 148 27.79 -33.83 28.27
C LEU A 148 28.44 -34.88 29.18
N ASP A 149 29.42 -35.61 28.65
CA ASP A 149 30.18 -36.61 29.40
C ASP A 149 31.26 -35.96 30.27
N GLU A 150 31.44 -36.51 31.49
CA GLU A 150 32.41 -35.99 32.46
C GLU A 150 33.85 -36.06 31.95
N SER A 151 34.19 -37.15 31.26
CA SER A 151 35.53 -37.51 30.80
C SER A 151 35.66 -37.49 29.28
N GLU A 152 35.24 -36.40 28.64
CA GLU A 152 35.43 -36.19 27.20
C GLU A 152 36.90 -35.87 26.91
N LEU A 153 37.50 -36.59 25.96
CA LEU A 153 38.85 -36.33 25.45
C LEU A 153 38.74 -35.50 24.17
N VAL A 154 39.61 -34.51 24.04
CA VAL A 154 39.65 -33.56 22.94
C VAL A 154 40.98 -33.68 22.24
N CYS A 155 40.97 -33.94 20.93
CA CYS A 155 42.18 -33.91 20.11
C CYS A 155 42.64 -32.46 19.92
N ASN A 156 43.85 -32.14 20.36
CA ASN A 156 44.45 -30.84 20.09
C ASN A 156 45.09 -30.78 18.69
N VAL A 157 45.56 -29.59 18.29
CA VAL A 157 46.21 -29.36 16.98
C VAL A 157 47.45 -30.25 16.77
N SER A 158 48.09 -30.71 17.84
CA SER A 158 49.24 -31.61 17.81
C SER A 158 48.85 -33.08 17.69
N GLY A 159 47.55 -33.41 17.63
CA GLY A 159 47.02 -34.77 17.56
C GLY A 159 47.06 -35.53 18.88
N SER A 160 47.41 -34.87 19.98
CA SER A 160 47.35 -35.48 21.32
C SER A 160 45.97 -35.28 21.95
N GLU A 161 45.46 -36.33 22.57
CA GLU A 161 44.23 -36.28 23.35
C GLU A 161 44.46 -35.55 24.67
N VAL A 162 43.73 -34.46 24.87
CA VAL A 162 43.75 -33.64 26.09
C VAL A 162 42.38 -33.72 26.74
N GLN A 163 42.34 -33.87 28.06
CA GLN A 163 41.08 -33.87 28.78
C GLN A 163 40.34 -32.55 28.61
N ALA A 164 39.05 -32.62 28.27
CA ALA A 164 38.20 -31.45 28.17
C ALA A 164 38.15 -30.69 29.51
N PRO A 165 37.88 -29.37 29.49
CA PRO A 165 37.62 -28.62 30.71
C PRO A 165 36.55 -29.29 31.58
N PRO A 166 36.58 -29.08 32.92
CA PRO A 166 35.61 -29.66 33.82
C PRO A 166 34.17 -29.31 33.41
N LEU A 167 33.24 -30.23 33.69
CA LEU A 167 31.84 -30.13 33.25
C LEU A 167 31.17 -28.80 33.61
N GLU A 168 31.42 -28.27 34.81
CA GLU A 168 30.86 -27.00 35.25
C GLU A 168 31.25 -25.85 34.31
N ARG A 169 32.50 -25.84 33.84
CA ARG A 169 33.00 -24.83 32.92
C ARG A 169 32.37 -24.98 31.53
N ARG A 170 32.22 -26.22 31.03
CA ARG A 170 31.55 -26.51 29.75
C ARG A 170 30.07 -26.13 29.78
N ARG A 171 29.36 -26.45 30.86
CA ARG A 171 27.96 -26.02 31.06
C ARG A 171 27.86 -24.50 31.13
N GLY A 172 28.78 -23.84 31.84
CA GLY A 172 28.86 -22.38 31.88
C GLY A 172 29.08 -21.76 30.49
N GLN A 173 29.95 -22.35 29.68
CA GLN A 173 30.18 -21.92 28.29
C GLN A 173 28.93 -22.08 27.42
N LEU A 174 28.22 -23.21 27.49
CA LEU A 174 26.96 -23.39 26.74
C LEU A 174 25.91 -22.33 27.07
N TRP A 175 25.73 -22.02 28.36
CA TRP A 175 24.78 -21.00 28.79
C TRP A 175 25.22 -19.60 28.38
N LEU A 176 26.52 -19.32 28.40
CA LEU A 176 27.07 -18.07 27.91
C LEU A 176 26.84 -17.91 26.40
N ASP A 177 27.12 -18.96 25.61
CA ASP A 177 26.88 -18.98 24.16
C ASP A 177 25.40 -18.80 23.84
N ALA A 178 24.50 -19.47 24.58
CA ALA A 178 23.07 -19.30 24.44
C ALA A 178 22.60 -17.87 24.77
N ALA A 179 23.15 -17.26 25.83
CA ALA A 179 22.83 -15.89 26.23
C ALA A 179 23.31 -14.87 25.18
N LEU A 180 24.55 -15.01 24.71
CA LEU A 180 25.11 -14.18 23.64
C LEU A 180 24.33 -14.34 22.34
N GLY A 181 24.01 -15.58 21.96
CA GLY A 181 23.17 -15.88 20.79
C GLY A 181 21.76 -15.28 20.94
N GLY A 182 21.15 -15.36 22.12
CA GLY A 182 19.89 -14.69 22.41
C GLY A 182 19.97 -13.17 22.23
N GLY A 183 21.08 -12.55 22.65
CA GLY A 183 21.38 -11.14 22.37
C GLY A 183 21.45 -10.81 20.87
N PHE A 184 22.12 -11.65 20.07
CA PHE A 184 22.15 -11.49 18.61
C PHE A 184 20.77 -11.71 17.95
N GLN A 185 19.93 -12.60 18.47
CA GLN A 185 18.55 -12.75 18.03
C GLN A 185 17.73 -11.47 18.30
N LEU A 186 17.88 -10.84 19.46
CA LEU A 186 17.23 -9.56 19.77
C LEU A 186 17.70 -8.45 18.82
N LEU A 187 19.01 -8.40 18.53
CA LEU A 187 19.57 -7.42 17.59
C LEU A 187 19.02 -7.61 16.17
N THR A 188 19.04 -8.83 15.65
CA THR A 188 18.52 -9.15 14.30
C THR A 188 17.01 -8.96 14.20
N PHE A 189 16.26 -9.27 15.25
CA PHE A 189 14.85 -8.90 15.37
C PHE A 189 14.64 -7.38 15.33
N GLY A 190 15.48 -6.61 16.03
CA GLY A 190 15.47 -5.15 16.00
C GLY A 190 15.75 -4.58 14.61
N VAL A 191 16.73 -5.13 13.89
CA VAL A 191 17.00 -4.80 12.48
C VAL A 191 15.80 -5.13 11.60
N GLY A 192 15.16 -6.29 11.80
CA GLY A 192 13.93 -6.66 11.10
C GLY A 192 12.77 -5.69 11.39
N CYS A 193 12.62 -5.23 12.64
CA CYS A 193 11.63 -4.23 13.03
C CYS A 193 11.88 -2.89 12.36
N LEU A 194 13.14 -2.45 12.29
CA LEU A 194 13.53 -1.23 11.58
C LEU A 194 13.21 -1.34 10.09
N GLY A 195 13.52 -2.49 9.47
CA GLY A 195 13.17 -2.76 8.08
C GLY A 195 11.65 -2.77 7.84
N ALA A 196 10.88 -3.36 8.74
CA ALA A 196 9.41 -3.36 8.67
C ALA A 196 8.82 -1.95 8.84
N ALA A 197 9.40 -1.13 9.73
CA ALA A 197 8.98 0.25 9.94
C ALA A 197 9.30 1.13 8.73
N GLU A 198 10.49 0.99 8.16
CA GLU A 198 10.92 1.71 6.96
C GLU A 198 10.02 1.38 5.77
N ARG A 199 9.67 0.11 5.58
CA ARG A 199 8.72 -0.30 4.55
C ARG A 199 7.36 0.38 4.72
N ARG A 200 6.79 0.38 5.92
CA ARG A 200 5.51 1.03 6.20
C ARG A 200 5.58 2.55 5.98
N ARG A 201 6.73 3.18 6.28
CA ARG A 201 6.94 4.61 6.01
C ARG A 201 6.96 4.90 4.53
N ARG A 202 7.64 4.08 3.73
CA ARG A 202 7.67 4.21 2.26
C ARG A 202 6.29 4.05 1.63
N GLU A 203 5.55 3.02 2.03
CA GLU A 203 4.18 2.80 1.55
C GLU A 203 3.26 3.99 1.89
N ARG A 204 3.38 4.56 3.10
CA ARG A 204 2.65 5.78 3.48
C ARG A 204 3.07 7.00 2.66
N LEU A 205 4.38 7.17 2.44
CA LEU A 205 4.92 8.28 1.65
C LEU A 205 4.38 8.21 0.22
N GLU A 206 4.44 7.04 -0.42
CA GLU A 206 3.91 6.81 -1.76
C GLU A 206 2.40 7.10 -1.83
N ALA A 207 1.62 6.63 -0.85
CA ALA A 207 0.18 6.90 -0.77
C ALA A 207 -0.12 8.41 -0.60
N THR A 208 0.61 9.10 0.28
CA THR A 208 0.45 10.56 0.44
C THR A 208 0.88 11.34 -0.79
N HIS A 209 1.96 10.92 -1.47
CA HIS A 209 2.43 11.56 -2.69
C HIS A 209 1.42 11.41 -3.83
N ALA A 210 0.83 10.22 -3.99
CA ALA A 210 -0.26 9.99 -4.95
C ALA A 210 -1.47 10.89 -4.65
N SER A 211 -1.84 11.01 -3.37
CA SER A 211 -2.95 11.87 -2.93
C SER A 211 -2.68 13.36 -3.20
N LEU A 212 -1.45 13.83 -2.98
CA LEU A 212 -1.03 15.21 -3.27
C LEU A 212 -1.05 15.50 -4.78
N LEU A 213 -0.60 14.56 -5.61
CA LEU A 213 -0.65 14.70 -7.07
C LEU A 213 -2.10 14.81 -7.56
N ALA A 214 -3.00 13.97 -7.05
CA ALA A 214 -4.42 14.03 -7.37
C ALA A 214 -5.04 15.38 -6.95
N ALA A 215 -4.77 15.84 -5.73
CA ALA A 215 -5.26 17.14 -5.25
C ALA A 215 -4.75 18.32 -6.09
N ARG A 216 -3.46 18.30 -6.49
CA ARG A 216 -2.89 19.34 -7.38
C ARG A 216 -3.58 19.37 -8.75
N GLN A 217 -3.89 18.21 -9.33
CA GLN A 217 -4.61 18.14 -10.59
C GLN A 217 -6.02 18.71 -10.47
N LEU A 218 -6.72 18.42 -9.37
CA LEU A 218 -8.05 18.98 -9.10
C LEU A 218 -8.00 20.49 -8.91
N LEU A 219 -7.04 21.01 -8.15
CA LEU A 219 -6.87 22.46 -7.96
C LEU A 219 -6.51 23.19 -9.25
N ALA A 220 -5.64 22.61 -10.09
CA ALA A 220 -5.30 23.18 -11.39
C ALA A 220 -6.53 23.25 -12.31
N ALA A 221 -7.35 22.20 -12.34
CA ALA A 221 -8.60 22.19 -13.09
C ALA A 221 -9.60 23.23 -12.56
N ALA A 222 -9.74 23.33 -11.23
CA ALA A 222 -10.63 24.31 -10.61
C ALA A 222 -10.18 25.76 -10.85
N ALA A 223 -8.88 26.04 -10.73
CA ALA A 223 -8.32 27.36 -10.99
C ALA A 223 -8.49 27.79 -12.46
N GLY A 224 -8.24 26.87 -13.41
CA GLY A 224 -8.49 27.12 -14.82
C GLY A 224 -9.94 27.47 -15.12
N ASN A 225 -10.89 26.78 -14.49
CA ASN A 225 -12.32 27.07 -14.62
C ASN A 225 -12.71 28.40 -13.97
N GLY A 226 -12.17 28.69 -12.78
CA GLY A 226 -12.42 29.94 -12.06
C GLY A 226 -11.98 31.17 -12.86
N GLU A 227 -10.80 31.12 -13.48
CA GLU A 227 -10.30 32.23 -14.28
C GLU A 227 -11.14 32.46 -15.54
N ARG A 228 -11.55 31.40 -16.23
CA ARG A 228 -12.45 31.53 -17.39
C ARG A 228 -13.82 32.09 -16.99
N LEU A 229 -14.34 31.74 -15.82
CA LEU A 229 -15.58 32.31 -15.29
C LEU A 229 -15.43 33.79 -14.96
N ARG A 230 -14.29 34.18 -14.36
CA ARG A 230 -13.97 35.59 -14.08
C ARG A 230 -13.94 36.40 -15.37
N VAL A 231 -13.20 35.93 -16.38
CA VAL A 231 -13.11 36.58 -17.70
C VAL A 231 -14.47 36.70 -18.37
N ALA A 232 -15.30 35.64 -18.35
CA ALA A 232 -16.64 35.70 -18.93
C ALA A 232 -17.54 36.75 -18.26
N ARG A 233 -17.43 36.91 -16.94
CA ARG A 233 -18.21 37.89 -16.17
C ARG A 233 -17.72 39.32 -16.42
N GLU A 234 -16.40 39.54 -16.40
CA GLU A 234 -15.80 40.84 -16.75
C GLU A 234 -16.16 41.27 -18.19
N LEU A 235 -16.14 40.33 -19.14
CA LEU A 235 -16.58 40.58 -20.52
C LEU A 235 -18.07 40.92 -20.60
N HIS A 236 -18.93 40.18 -19.90
CA HIS A 236 -20.38 40.42 -19.91
C HIS A 236 -20.73 41.78 -19.30
N ASP A 237 -20.18 42.08 -18.13
CA ASP A 237 -20.49 43.32 -17.41
C ASP A 237 -19.93 44.53 -18.16
N GLY A 238 -18.71 44.45 -18.70
CA GLY A 238 -18.11 45.53 -19.49
C GLY A 238 -18.77 45.72 -20.86
N LEU A 239 -18.77 44.70 -21.71
CA LEU A 239 -19.28 44.83 -23.08
C LEU A 239 -20.80 44.94 -23.12
N GLY A 240 -21.52 44.23 -22.25
CA GLY A 240 -22.98 44.24 -22.19
C GLY A 240 -23.54 45.62 -21.81
N HIS A 241 -22.95 46.29 -20.81
CA HIS A 241 -23.36 47.66 -20.44
C HIS A 241 -23.08 48.66 -21.54
N HIS A 242 -21.86 48.66 -22.10
CA HIS A 242 -21.46 49.62 -23.12
C HIS A 242 -22.28 49.46 -24.41
N LEU A 243 -22.51 48.23 -24.87
CA LEU A 243 -23.32 47.97 -26.06
C LEU A 243 -24.80 48.29 -25.83
N SER A 244 -25.34 48.06 -24.63
CA SER A 244 -26.73 48.43 -24.30
C SER A 244 -26.92 49.94 -24.24
N ALA A 245 -25.98 50.66 -23.61
CA ALA A 245 -25.99 52.12 -23.56
C ALA A 245 -25.84 52.73 -24.97
N LEU A 246 -24.94 52.19 -25.80
CA LEU A 246 -24.78 52.59 -27.20
C LEU A 246 -26.07 52.38 -28.01
N ASN A 247 -26.73 51.22 -27.85
CA ASN A 247 -27.99 50.95 -28.52
C ASN A 247 -29.10 51.96 -28.16
N LEU A 248 -29.15 52.36 -26.89
CA LEU A 248 -30.12 53.35 -26.40
C LEU A 248 -29.80 54.77 -26.92
N GLN A 249 -28.53 55.16 -26.95
CA GLN A 249 -28.08 56.43 -27.52
C GLN A 249 -28.43 56.52 -29.01
N LEU A 250 -28.16 55.46 -29.78
CA LEU A 250 -28.53 55.37 -31.19
C LEU A 250 -30.06 55.42 -31.39
N GLU A 251 -30.84 54.84 -30.47
CA GLU A 251 -32.31 54.97 -30.51
C GLU A 251 -32.80 56.39 -30.30
N LEU A 252 -32.24 57.08 -29.31
CA LEU A 252 -32.58 58.45 -28.98
C LEU A 252 -32.23 59.40 -30.13
N MET A 253 -31.09 59.20 -30.79
CA MET A 253 -30.69 59.97 -31.97
C MET A 253 -31.65 59.77 -33.14
N LEU A 254 -32.10 58.52 -33.38
CA LEU A 254 -33.11 58.23 -34.40
C LEU A 254 -34.48 58.87 -34.06
N ARG A 255 -34.90 58.85 -32.78
CA ARG A 255 -36.18 59.46 -32.34
C ARG A 255 -36.21 60.99 -32.37
N ARG A 256 -35.06 61.65 -32.24
CA ARG A 256 -34.95 63.12 -32.25
C ARG A 256 -34.91 63.73 -33.67
N GLY A 257 -34.89 62.90 -34.70
CA GLY A 257 -34.84 63.32 -36.11
C GLY A 257 -33.40 63.54 -36.57
N ALA A 258 -32.88 62.62 -37.37
CA ALA A 258 -31.48 62.59 -37.79
C ALA A 258 -31.22 63.13 -39.22
N GLY A 259 -32.26 63.53 -39.95
CA GLY A 259 -32.13 64.07 -41.32
C GLY A 259 -31.37 63.10 -42.25
N GLU A 260 -30.36 63.60 -42.96
CA GLU A 260 -29.53 62.77 -43.86
C GLU A 260 -28.67 61.71 -43.13
N ALA A 261 -28.46 61.83 -41.81
CA ALA A 261 -27.69 60.86 -41.02
C ALA A 261 -28.53 59.66 -40.54
N GLU A 262 -29.84 59.65 -40.83
CA GLU A 262 -30.74 58.57 -40.42
C GLU A 262 -30.35 57.18 -40.97
N PRO A 263 -30.03 56.98 -42.27
CA PRO A 263 -29.56 55.70 -42.78
C PRO A 263 -28.30 55.15 -42.07
N PRO A 264 -27.18 55.90 -41.94
CA PRO A 264 -25.99 55.41 -41.25
C PRO A 264 -26.19 55.18 -39.74
N LEU A 265 -27.07 55.94 -39.08
CA LEU A 265 -27.45 55.69 -37.67
C LEU A 265 -28.26 54.39 -37.51
N ARG A 266 -29.09 54.04 -38.49
CA ARG A 266 -29.83 52.76 -38.52
C ARG A 266 -28.89 51.58 -38.70
N GLU A 267 -27.91 51.70 -39.60
CA GLU A 267 -26.87 50.69 -39.80
C GLU A 267 -26.01 50.50 -38.54
N ALA A 268 -25.57 51.60 -37.91
CA ALA A 268 -24.79 51.54 -36.68
C ALA A 268 -25.56 50.85 -35.53
N ARG A 269 -26.87 51.10 -35.42
CA ARG A 269 -27.74 50.43 -34.43
C ARG A 269 -27.90 48.94 -34.74
N GLN A 270 -28.02 48.58 -36.01
CA GLN A 270 -28.11 47.18 -36.41
C GLN A 270 -26.80 46.44 -36.12
N ALA A 271 -25.66 47.03 -36.45
CA ALA A 271 -24.33 46.50 -36.12
C ALA A 271 -24.14 46.35 -34.60
N ALA A 272 -24.55 47.34 -33.79
CA ALA A 272 -24.48 47.26 -32.33
C ALA A 272 -25.38 46.15 -31.74
N ARG A 273 -26.57 45.91 -32.32
CA ARG A 273 -27.44 44.78 -31.95
C ARG A 273 -26.82 43.43 -32.32
N GLN A 274 -26.18 43.36 -33.48
CA GLN A 274 -25.56 42.13 -33.98
C GLN A 274 -24.32 41.76 -33.14
N LEU A 275 -23.47 42.74 -32.83
CA LEU A 275 -22.36 42.59 -31.88
C LEU A 275 -22.82 42.16 -30.48
N LEU A 276 -23.91 42.74 -29.96
CA LEU A 276 -24.47 42.33 -28.66
C LEU A 276 -24.99 40.88 -28.71
N ALA A 277 -25.59 40.46 -29.81
CA ALA A 277 -26.06 39.09 -30.01
C ALA A 277 -24.89 38.09 -30.13
N GLU A 278 -23.83 38.46 -30.85
CA GLU A 278 -22.59 37.66 -30.99
C GLU A 278 -21.84 37.53 -29.66
N VAL A 279 -21.71 38.61 -28.89
CA VAL A 279 -21.10 38.56 -27.55
C VAL A 279 -21.95 37.69 -26.62
N ARG A 280 -23.28 37.81 -26.66
CA ARG A 280 -24.19 36.94 -25.87
C ARG A 280 -24.12 35.49 -26.32
N SER A 281 -23.96 35.20 -27.60
CA SER A 281 -23.86 33.82 -28.10
C SER A 281 -22.49 33.21 -27.81
N MET A 282 -21.39 33.94 -27.90
CA MET A 282 -20.06 33.44 -27.50
C MET A 282 -19.98 33.17 -26.00
N VAL A 283 -20.45 34.10 -25.15
CA VAL A 283 -20.51 33.89 -23.69
C VAL A 283 -21.52 32.80 -23.33
N GLY A 284 -22.65 32.75 -24.04
CA GLY A 284 -23.65 31.69 -23.91
C GLY A 284 -23.10 30.31 -24.28
N ALA A 285 -22.37 30.18 -25.40
CA ALA A 285 -21.77 28.92 -25.85
C ALA A 285 -20.64 28.43 -24.92
N GLU A 286 -19.89 29.33 -24.28
CA GLU A 286 -18.95 28.96 -23.20
C GLU A 286 -19.67 28.47 -21.93
N ARG A 287 -20.92 28.91 -21.72
CA ARG A 287 -21.80 28.42 -20.65
C ARG A 287 -22.48 27.09 -21.03
N SER A 288 -22.95 26.95 -22.27
CA SER A 288 -23.62 25.75 -22.80
C SER A 288 -22.66 24.60 -23.08
N GLY A 289 -21.43 24.88 -23.51
CA GLY A 289 -20.34 23.91 -23.65
C GLY A 289 -19.83 23.37 -22.31
N ARG A 290 -20.34 23.91 -21.19
CA ARG A 290 -20.11 23.45 -19.81
C ARG A 290 -21.31 22.72 -19.19
N ALA A 291 -22.38 22.50 -19.95
CA ALA A 291 -23.22 21.32 -19.73
C ALA A 291 -22.41 20.06 -20.09
N ALA A 292 -21.31 19.82 -19.36
CA ALA A 292 -20.86 18.45 -19.16
C ALA A 292 -22.10 17.74 -18.65
N PRO A 293 -22.60 16.70 -19.35
CA PRO A 293 -23.89 16.12 -19.02
C PRO A 293 -23.74 15.68 -17.57
N LEU A 294 -24.54 16.26 -16.68
CA LEU A 294 -24.53 15.98 -15.24
C LEU A 294 -24.45 14.46 -14.99
N GLU A 295 -25.08 13.70 -15.88
CA GLU A 295 -24.95 12.26 -16.07
C GLU A 295 -23.50 11.74 -16.12
N ALA A 296 -22.62 12.25 -16.98
CA ALA A 296 -21.23 11.79 -17.10
C ALA A 296 -20.41 12.09 -15.83
N VAL A 297 -20.65 13.24 -15.19
CA VAL A 297 -19.97 13.62 -13.95
C VAL A 297 -20.43 12.74 -12.79
N LEU A 298 -21.74 12.49 -12.68
CA LEU A 298 -22.31 11.59 -11.67
C LEU A 298 -21.90 10.13 -11.90
N ARG A 299 -21.85 9.66 -13.16
CA ARG A 299 -21.33 8.33 -13.49
C ARG A 299 -19.87 8.16 -13.10
N ARG A 300 -19.01 9.14 -13.39
CA ARG A 300 -17.61 9.13 -12.91
C ARG A 300 -17.49 9.11 -11.39
N LEU A 301 -18.42 9.75 -10.68
CA LEU A 301 -18.47 9.69 -9.21
C LEU A 301 -18.82 8.29 -8.69
N CYS A 302 -19.58 7.53 -9.48
CA CYS A 302 -19.96 6.15 -9.19
C CYS A 302 -18.91 5.13 -9.66
N GLU A 303 -18.05 5.48 -10.62
CA GLU A 303 -16.97 4.63 -11.11
C GLU A 303 -16.01 4.23 -9.98
N GLY A 304 -15.74 2.93 -9.84
CA GLY A 304 -14.85 2.39 -8.81
C GLY A 304 -15.49 2.12 -7.45
N ARG A 305 -16.79 2.40 -7.28
CA ARG A 305 -17.58 2.03 -6.09
C ARG A 305 -18.68 1.03 -6.47
N ARG A 306 -19.22 0.28 -5.50
CA ARG A 306 -20.34 -0.66 -5.72
C ARG A 306 -21.70 0.06 -5.82
N ILE A 307 -21.80 1.03 -6.73
CA ILE A 307 -22.98 1.89 -6.87
C ILE A 307 -23.69 1.62 -8.20
N ALA A 308 -24.99 1.37 -8.14
CA ALA A 308 -25.84 1.35 -9.34
C ALA A 308 -26.36 2.77 -9.63
N ALA A 309 -26.07 3.32 -10.81
CA ALA A 309 -26.50 4.68 -11.19
C ALA A 309 -27.64 4.63 -12.22
N ASP A 310 -28.77 5.24 -11.86
CA ASP A 310 -29.95 5.40 -12.71
C ASP A 310 -30.22 6.90 -12.87
N ILE A 311 -29.64 7.49 -13.92
CA ILE A 311 -29.58 8.94 -14.10
C ILE A 311 -30.36 9.32 -15.35
N ALA A 312 -31.51 9.99 -15.16
CA ALA A 312 -32.26 10.56 -16.27
C ALA A 312 -31.55 11.80 -16.82
N PRO A 313 -31.58 12.02 -18.16
CA PRO A 313 -31.07 13.24 -18.75
C PRO A 313 -31.90 14.44 -18.27
N LEU A 314 -31.22 15.44 -17.72
CA LEU A 314 -31.84 16.62 -17.13
C LEU A 314 -31.29 17.88 -17.80
N ALA A 315 -32.18 18.72 -18.33
CA ALA A 315 -31.83 20.08 -18.75
C ALA A 315 -31.90 20.98 -17.51
N ALA A 316 -30.75 21.28 -16.90
CA ALA A 316 -30.65 22.01 -15.64
C ALA A 316 -29.79 23.26 -15.78
N SER A 317 -30.13 24.32 -15.02
CA SER A 317 -29.22 25.45 -14.82
C SER A 317 -27.93 25.04 -14.09
N ASP A 318 -26.85 25.80 -14.26
CA ASP A 318 -25.55 25.57 -13.58
C ASP A 318 -25.70 25.46 -12.05
N GLU A 319 -26.61 26.26 -11.48
CA GLU A 319 -26.87 26.31 -10.05
C GLU A 319 -27.59 25.04 -9.57
N LEU A 320 -28.56 24.55 -10.34
CA LEU A 320 -29.23 23.29 -10.07
C LEU A 320 -28.25 22.10 -10.22
N ALA A 321 -27.46 22.08 -11.30
CA ALA A 321 -26.49 21.02 -11.56
C ALA A 321 -25.42 20.91 -10.45
N TRP A 322 -24.88 22.04 -9.98
CA TRP A 322 -23.92 22.06 -8.88
C TRP A 322 -24.53 21.60 -7.56
N ARG A 323 -25.77 22.01 -7.25
CA ARG A 323 -26.47 21.59 -6.03
C ARG A 323 -26.76 20.09 -6.01
N VAL A 324 -27.15 19.54 -7.16
CA VAL A 324 -27.36 18.09 -7.32
C VAL A 324 -26.03 17.34 -7.15
N PHE A 325 -24.95 17.80 -7.79
CA PHE A 325 -23.63 17.20 -7.64
C PHE A 325 -23.12 17.21 -6.19
N ALA A 326 -23.21 18.36 -5.51
CA ALA A 326 -22.73 18.51 -4.14
C ALA A 326 -23.48 17.55 -3.19
N ALA A 327 -24.79 17.43 -3.36
CA ALA A 327 -25.60 16.51 -2.58
C ALA A 327 -25.30 15.03 -2.89
N ALA A 328 -25.07 14.68 -4.16
CA ALA A 328 -24.68 13.32 -4.54
C ALA A 328 -23.36 12.90 -3.88
N ARG A 329 -22.35 13.78 -3.86
CA ARG A 329 -21.07 13.52 -3.20
C ARG A 329 -21.24 13.34 -1.70
N GLU A 330 -21.97 14.25 -1.04
CA GLU A 330 -22.21 14.21 0.40
C GLU A 330 -22.92 12.91 0.83
N GLY A 331 -23.96 12.49 0.11
CA GLY A 331 -24.65 11.24 0.42
C GLY A 331 -23.82 10.00 0.15
N LEU A 332 -22.99 10.00 -0.91
CA LEU A 332 -22.11 8.87 -1.20
C LEU A 332 -20.97 8.73 -0.18
N ASP A 333 -20.45 9.84 0.33
CA ASP A 333 -19.44 9.82 1.39
C ASP A 333 -20.02 9.37 2.73
N ALA A 334 -21.29 9.72 3.04
CA ALA A 334 -21.98 9.27 4.25
C ALA A 334 -22.24 7.74 4.28
N VAL A 335 -22.41 7.12 3.12
CA VAL A 335 -22.74 5.69 2.97
C VAL A 335 -21.51 4.78 2.99
N GLY A 336 -20.32 5.31 2.69
CA GLY A 336 -19.08 4.55 2.65
C GLY A 336 -19.05 3.51 1.53
N ASP A 337 -18.68 2.27 1.86
CA ASP A 337 -18.46 1.17 0.89
C ASP A 337 -19.68 0.23 0.74
N ARG A 338 -20.85 0.63 1.28
CA ARG A 338 -22.08 -0.15 1.18
C ARG A 338 -22.66 -0.07 -0.24
N PRO A 339 -23.25 -1.17 -0.76
CA PRO A 339 -23.85 -1.17 -2.08
C PRO A 339 -25.14 -0.34 -2.07
N VAL A 340 -25.16 0.71 -2.90
CA VAL A 340 -26.29 1.65 -3.00
C VAL A 340 -26.67 1.94 -4.45
N ARG A 341 -27.91 2.39 -4.66
CA ARG A 341 -28.43 2.86 -5.93
C ARG A 341 -28.66 4.36 -5.86
N LEU A 342 -28.02 5.10 -6.76
CA LEU A 342 -28.22 6.54 -6.93
C LEU A 342 -29.23 6.76 -8.07
N ARG A 343 -30.32 7.48 -7.80
CA ARG A 343 -31.35 7.83 -8.77
C ARG A 343 -31.46 9.33 -8.93
N LEU A 344 -31.42 9.80 -10.17
CA LEU A 344 -31.73 11.19 -10.52
C LEU A 344 -32.89 11.23 -11.50
N SER A 345 -33.97 11.92 -11.12
CA SER A 345 -35.15 12.15 -11.97
C SER A 345 -35.48 13.63 -12.08
N GLY A 346 -35.95 14.07 -13.25
CA GLY A 346 -36.55 15.39 -13.41
C GLY A 346 -37.93 15.47 -12.75
N THR A 347 -38.30 16.66 -12.27
CA THR A 347 -39.65 16.95 -11.79
C THR A 347 -40.37 17.88 -12.76
N ASP A 348 -41.70 17.76 -12.87
CA ASP A 348 -42.53 18.51 -13.84
C ASP A 348 -42.42 20.05 -13.70
N ASP A 349 -42.03 20.54 -12.52
CA ASP A 349 -41.82 21.96 -12.22
C ASP A 349 -40.45 22.51 -12.72
N GLY A 350 -39.70 21.75 -13.53
CA GLY A 350 -38.34 22.12 -13.97
C GLY A 350 -37.23 21.86 -12.94
N GLY A 351 -37.56 21.24 -11.81
CA GLY A 351 -36.60 20.83 -10.78
C GLY A 351 -35.98 19.43 -10.99
N ALA A 352 -35.22 18.97 -9.99
CA ALA A 352 -34.57 17.66 -9.95
C ALA A 352 -34.81 16.96 -8.61
N ALA A 353 -35.05 15.65 -8.62
CA ALA A 353 -35.07 14.83 -7.42
C ALA A 353 -33.89 13.84 -7.45
N LEU A 354 -33.08 13.87 -6.39
CA LEU A 354 -31.97 12.95 -6.17
C LEU A 354 -32.32 12.02 -5.00
N SER A 355 -32.29 10.71 -5.24
CA SER A 355 -32.57 9.68 -4.24
C SER A 355 -31.42 8.67 -4.15
N LEU A 356 -31.25 8.11 -2.96
CA LEU A 356 -30.21 7.13 -2.68
C LEU A 356 -30.79 5.96 -1.87
N ASP A 357 -30.77 4.78 -2.47
CA ASP A 357 -31.41 3.57 -1.95
C ASP A 357 -30.38 2.50 -1.59
N TYR A 358 -30.53 1.79 -0.47
CA TYR A 358 -29.70 0.62 -0.20
C TYR A 358 -30.13 -0.57 -1.06
N LEU A 359 -29.15 -1.27 -1.66
CA LEU A 359 -29.43 -2.44 -2.51
C LEU A 359 -29.94 -3.66 -1.72
N ASP A 360 -29.87 -3.64 -0.38
CA ASP A 360 -30.37 -4.69 0.53
C ASP A 360 -31.91 -4.65 0.74
N GLY A 361 -32.61 -3.70 0.11
CA GLY A 361 -34.05 -3.80 -0.14
C GLY A 361 -35.01 -3.51 1.02
N LYS A 362 -34.57 -2.84 2.10
CA LYS A 362 -35.49 -2.48 3.20
C LYS A 362 -35.54 -1.00 3.63
N ASP A 363 -34.54 -0.18 3.31
CA ASP A 363 -34.49 1.23 3.74
C ASP A 363 -34.06 2.19 2.62
N GLU A 364 -34.80 3.29 2.44
CA GLU A 364 -34.34 4.48 1.70
C GLU A 364 -33.30 5.21 2.55
N ALA A 365 -32.12 5.51 2.00
CA ALA A 365 -31.07 6.21 2.76
C ALA A 365 -31.42 7.68 2.92
N TRP A 366 -31.84 8.34 1.84
CA TRP A 366 -32.38 9.70 1.81
C TRP A 366 -32.82 10.10 0.39
N THR A 367 -33.76 11.05 0.32
CA THR A 367 -34.20 11.70 -0.92
C THR A 367 -34.19 13.21 -0.74
N LYS A 368 -33.66 13.95 -1.73
CA LYS A 368 -33.59 15.42 -1.72
C LYS A 368 -34.08 15.98 -3.03
N VAL A 369 -35.09 16.84 -2.92
CA VAL A 369 -35.74 17.50 -4.05
C VAL A 369 -35.18 18.92 -4.18
N PHE A 370 -34.81 19.28 -5.40
CA PHE A 370 -34.31 20.59 -5.78
C PHE A 370 -35.34 21.23 -6.70
N ARG A 371 -35.84 22.42 -6.34
CA ARG A 371 -36.70 23.24 -7.21
C ARG A 371 -35.89 24.37 -7.80
N GLU A 372 -36.05 24.62 -9.10
CA GLU A 372 -35.64 25.88 -9.71
C GLU A 372 -36.66 26.95 -9.31
N VAL A 373 -36.18 28.03 -8.68
CA VAL A 373 -37.00 29.22 -8.45
C VAL A 373 -36.95 30.01 -9.76
N GLY A 374 -38.12 30.19 -10.38
CA GLY A 374 -38.26 30.66 -11.75
C GLY A 374 -37.40 31.88 -12.13
N ALA A 375 -36.86 31.82 -13.34
CA ALA A 375 -36.38 32.95 -14.11
C ALA A 375 -37.32 33.18 -15.30
#